data_AF-A0A936YFL8-F1
#
_entry.id   AF-A0A936YFL8-F1
#
_cell.length_a   1.000
_cell.length_b   1.000
_cell.length_c   1.000
_cell.angle_alpha   90.00
_cell.angle_beta   90.00
_cell.angle_gamma   90.00
#
_symmetry.space_group_name_H-M   'P 1'
#
loop_
_entity.id
_entity.type
_entity.pdbx_description
1 polymer ?
#
loop_
_entity_poly.entity_id
_entity_poly.type
_entity_poly.pdbx_seq_one_letter_code
_entity_poly.pdbx_strand_id
1 'polypeptide(L)'
;MKPSFQMIDVGNKPIKHRIAVASGEIVVGAEAFALIRDRKLPKGDVLMLAEIAGIQGAKKAYEMIPLCHPMGLDMVRVFTELLPEVNALRVFAWPRCMQKPALRWRCWRG
;
A
#
# COMPACT_ATOMS: atom_id res chain seq x y z
N MET A 1 6.74 1.09 36.85
CA MET A 1 6.98 2.05 35.75
C MET A 1 6.20 1.57 34.53
N LYS A 2 5.29 2.37 33.95
CA LYS A 2 4.59 2.00 32.71
C LYS A 2 5.49 2.32 31.51
N PRO A 3 5.63 1.43 30.51
CA PRO A 3 6.36 1.75 29.29
C PRO A 3 5.65 2.85 28.50
N SER A 4 6.41 3.76 27.90
CA SER A 4 5.91 4.89 27.09
C SER A 4 5.38 4.45 25.73
N PHE A 5 6.01 3.44 25.12
CA PHE A 5 5.59 2.83 23.85
C PHE A 5 5.74 1.31 23.92
N GLN A 6 4.69 0.59 23.52
CA GLN A 6 4.70 -0.86 23.43
C GLN A 6 3.79 -1.32 22.29
N MET A 7 4.14 -2.45 21.68
CA MET A 7 3.25 -3.13 20.75
C MET A 7 2.02 -3.64 21.51
N ILE A 8 0.81 -3.40 20.99
CA ILE A 8 -0.43 -3.78 21.65
C ILE A 8 -0.58 -5.30 21.62
N ASP A 9 -0.83 -5.94 22.76
CA ASP A 9 -1.17 -7.36 22.78
C ASP A 9 -2.56 -7.60 22.14
N VAL A 10 -2.59 -8.51 21.18
CA VAL A 10 -3.79 -8.93 20.45
C VAL A 10 -4.14 -10.40 20.69
N GLY A 11 -3.42 -11.11 21.57
CA GLY A 11 -3.50 -12.56 21.77
C GLY A 11 -4.92 -13.08 22.02
N ASN A 12 -5.71 -12.37 22.82
CA ASN A 12 -7.08 -12.76 23.19
C ASN A 12 -8.15 -12.32 22.19
N LYS A 13 -7.78 -11.63 21.11
CA LYS A 13 -8.75 -11.14 20.13
C LYS A 13 -9.02 -12.21 19.06
N PRO A 14 -10.27 -12.33 18.57
CA PRO A 14 -10.61 -13.33 17.55
C PRO A 14 -9.99 -12.98 16.19
N ILE A 15 -9.65 -14.01 15.42
CA ILE A 15 -9.23 -13.88 14.02
C ILE A 15 -10.45 -13.52 13.18
N LYS A 16 -10.32 -12.54 12.27
CA LYS A 16 -11.36 -12.14 11.33
C LYS A 16 -10.75 -11.84 9.97
N HIS A 17 -11.55 -11.99 8.91
CA HIS A 17 -11.20 -11.49 7.58
C HIS A 17 -11.11 -9.96 7.62
N ARG A 18 -10.04 -9.44 7.04
CA ARG A 18 -9.77 -8.00 6.98
C ARG A 18 -9.40 -7.61 5.58
N ILE A 19 -9.86 -6.43 5.23
CA ILE A 19 -9.54 -5.74 3.99
C ILE A 19 -9.16 -4.32 4.39
N ALA A 20 -8.07 -3.81 3.83
CA ALA A 20 -7.77 -2.40 3.84
C ALA A 20 -7.59 -1.92 2.41
N VAL A 21 -7.97 -0.68 2.16
CA VAL A 21 -7.75 0.00 0.88
C VAL A 21 -7.00 1.28 1.19
N ALA A 22 -5.90 1.49 0.48
CA ALA A 22 -5.14 2.73 0.50
C ALA A 22 -4.98 3.25 -0.92
N SER A 23 -4.97 4.57 -1.08
CA SER A 23 -4.66 5.21 -2.35
C SER A 23 -3.76 6.42 -2.15
N GLY A 24 -2.97 6.74 -3.17
CA GLY A 24 -2.15 7.95 -3.21
C GLY A 24 -1.93 8.42 -4.65
N GLU A 25 -1.61 9.70 -4.81
CA GLU A 25 -1.41 10.33 -6.10
C GLU A 25 0.02 10.81 -6.29
N ILE A 26 0.53 10.68 -7.50
CA ILE A 26 1.87 11.10 -7.90
C ILE A 26 1.72 12.01 -9.13
N VAL A 27 1.96 13.31 -8.94
CA VAL A 27 1.99 14.28 -10.05
C VAL A 27 3.37 14.25 -10.68
N VAL A 28 3.44 14.03 -12.00
CA VAL A 28 4.71 13.83 -12.73
C VAL A 28 4.96 14.88 -13.81
N GLY A 29 3.97 15.72 -14.12
CA GLY A 29 4.04 16.71 -15.20
C GLY A 29 3.76 16.13 -16.58
N ALA A 30 3.45 16.99 -17.55
CA ALA A 30 2.91 16.56 -18.85
C ALA A 30 3.87 15.69 -19.68
N GLU A 31 5.17 16.04 -19.71
CA GLU A 31 6.17 15.30 -20.48
C GLU A 31 6.35 13.87 -19.94
N ALA A 32 6.60 13.73 -18.63
CA ALA A 32 6.75 12.42 -18.01
C ALA A 32 5.46 11.60 -18.08
N PHE A 33 4.30 12.25 -17.90
CA PHE A 33 3.00 11.59 -18.02
C PHE A 33 2.80 10.98 -19.41
N ALA A 34 3.10 11.72 -20.48
CA ALA A 34 3.02 11.22 -21.85
C ALA A 34 3.94 10.01 -22.07
N LEU A 35 5.18 10.07 -21.57
CA LEU A 35 6.13 8.95 -21.69
C LEU A 35 5.68 7.71 -20.91
N ILE A 36 5.10 7.89 -19.71
CA ILE A 36 4.57 6.79 -18.89
C ILE A 36 3.36 6.15 -19.57
N ARG A 37 2.40 6.97 -20.00
CA ARG A 37 1.19 6.51 -20.72
C ARG A 37 1.56 5.70 -21.95
N ASP A 38 2.53 6.18 -22.72
CA ASP A 38 2.95 5.54 -23.97
C ASP A 38 3.98 4.41 -23.76
N ARG A 39 4.37 4.12 -22.50
CA ARG A 39 5.38 3.12 -22.12
C ARG A 39 6.75 3.32 -22.81
N LYS A 40 7.15 4.59 -22.99
CA LYS A 40 8.39 4.99 -23.70
C LYS A 40 9.51 5.45 -22.79
N LEU A 41 9.41 5.22 -21.48
CA LEU A 41 10.50 5.57 -20.58
C LEU A 41 11.73 4.69 -20.83
N PRO A 42 12.96 5.23 -20.65
CA PRO A 42 14.19 4.47 -20.86
C PRO A 42 14.31 3.21 -19.99
N LYS A 43 13.59 3.17 -18.86
CA LYS A 43 13.61 2.08 -17.88
C LYS A 43 12.54 0.99 -18.16
N GLY A 44 11.77 1.11 -19.24
CA GLY A 44 10.69 0.19 -19.58
C GLY A 44 9.35 0.56 -18.94
N ASP A 45 8.46 -0.44 -18.76
CA ASP A 45 7.13 -0.24 -18.18
C ASP A 45 7.23 0.01 -16.66
N VAL A 46 7.23 1.28 -16.29
CA VAL A 46 7.30 1.71 -14.90
C VAL A 46 6.03 1.44 -14.11
N LEU A 47 4.88 1.26 -14.76
CA LEU A 47 3.61 0.97 -14.09
C LEU A 47 3.64 -0.45 -13.52
N MET A 48 4.06 -1.42 -14.34
CA MET A 48 4.24 -2.80 -13.90
C MET A 48 5.28 -2.87 -12.76
N LEU A 49 6.39 -2.15 -12.90
CA LEU A 49 7.42 -2.11 -11.86
C LEU A 49 6.89 -1.51 -10.55
N ALA A 50 6.09 -0.44 -10.63
CA ALA A 50 5.46 0.19 -9.47
C ALA A 50 4.48 -0.76 -8.75
N GLU A 51 3.70 -1.55 -9.49
CA GLU A 51 2.80 -2.55 -8.91
C GLU A 51 3.56 -3.64 -8.15
N ILE A 52 4.62 -4.18 -8.74
CA ILE A 52 5.49 -5.19 -8.09
C ILE A 52 6.13 -4.60 -6.83
N ALA A 53 6.66 -3.37 -6.92
CA ALA A 53 7.24 -2.67 -5.78
C ALA A 53 6.21 -2.45 -4.67
N GLY A 54 4.98 -2.07 -5.01
CA GLY A 54 3.89 -1.90 -4.05
C GLY A 54 3.51 -3.21 -3.35
N ILE A 55 3.46 -4.34 -4.08
CA ILE A 55 3.21 -5.67 -3.49
C ILE A 55 4.31 -6.03 -2.49
N GLN A 56 5.57 -5.78 -2.84
CA GLN A 56 6.71 -6.05 -1.96
C GLN A 56 6.71 -5.12 -0.74
N GLY A 57 6.38 -3.85 -0.92
CA GLY A 57 6.23 -2.88 0.15
C GLY A 57 5.13 -3.27 1.13
N ALA A 58 3.99 -3.75 0.65
CA ALA A 58 2.90 -4.21 1.50
C ALA A 58 3.30 -5.41 2.38
N LYS A 59 4.01 -6.40 1.81
CA LYS A 59 4.52 -7.56 2.55
C LYS A 59 5.52 -7.17 3.64
N LYS A 60 6.32 -6.14 3.40
CA LYS A 60 7.36 -5.65 4.33
C LYS A 60 6.91 -4.47 5.18
N ALA A 61 5.63 -4.11 5.15
CA ALA A 61 5.14 -2.92 5.87
C ALA A 61 5.43 -2.98 7.37
N TYR A 62 5.37 -4.17 7.97
CA TYR A 62 5.68 -4.37 9.39
C TYR A 62 7.15 -4.15 9.73
N GLU A 63 8.07 -4.28 8.77
CA GLU A 63 9.51 -4.01 8.96
C GLU A 63 9.78 -2.50 9.01
N MET A 64 8.93 -1.70 8.34
CA MET A 64 9.07 -0.25 8.27
C MET A 64 8.33 0.50 9.39
N ILE A 65 7.26 -0.07 9.96
CA ILE A 65 6.43 0.58 10.98
C ILE A 65 6.76 0.00 12.37
N PRO A 66 7.41 0.76 13.28
CA PRO A 66 8.03 0.21 14.51
C PRO A 66 7.13 -0.58 15.47
N LEU A 67 5.83 -0.28 15.52
CA LEU A 67 4.88 -0.93 16.43
C LEU A 67 3.83 -1.78 15.68
N CYS A 68 4.07 -2.08 14.41
CA CYS A 68 3.19 -2.92 13.62
C CYS A 68 3.45 -4.40 13.91
N HIS A 69 2.39 -5.16 14.13
CA HIS A 69 2.49 -6.61 14.17
C HIS A 69 2.90 -7.15 12.80
N PRO A 70 3.79 -8.15 12.72
CA PRO A 70 3.95 -8.95 11.52
C PRO A 70 2.62 -9.60 11.15
N MET A 71 2.23 -9.49 9.89
CA MET A 71 0.94 -10.01 9.41
C MET A 71 1.15 -10.88 8.17
N GLY A 72 0.62 -12.11 8.23
CA GLY A 72 0.46 -12.93 7.03
C GLY A 72 -0.63 -12.33 6.15
N LEU A 73 -0.24 -11.80 4.99
CA LEU A 73 -1.18 -11.31 3.97
C LEU A 73 -1.62 -12.48 3.09
N ASP A 74 -2.94 -12.65 2.93
CA ASP A 74 -3.52 -13.67 2.07
C ASP A 74 -3.50 -13.22 0.60
N MET A 75 -3.67 -11.91 0.38
CA MET A 75 -3.68 -11.30 -0.95
C MET A 75 -3.24 -9.85 -0.87
N VAL A 76 -2.47 -9.40 -1.86
CA VAL A 76 -2.20 -7.98 -2.10
C VAL A 76 -2.46 -7.71 -3.57
N ARG A 77 -3.33 -6.73 -3.85
CA ARG A 77 -3.51 -6.16 -5.19
C ARG A 77 -3.01 -4.73 -5.17
N VAL A 78 -2.16 -4.39 -6.13
CA VAL A 78 -1.76 -3.01 -6.40
C VAL A 78 -2.09 -2.73 -7.86
N PHE A 79 -2.67 -1.57 -8.14
CA PHE A 79 -2.95 -1.13 -9.50
C PHE A 79 -2.87 0.39 -9.60
N THR A 80 -2.62 0.88 -10.82
CA THR A 80 -2.46 2.31 -11.08
C THR A 80 -3.47 2.80 -12.10
N GLU A 81 -4.11 3.93 -11.80
CA GLU A 81 -4.97 4.68 -12.71
C GLU A 81 -4.21 5.93 -13.21
N LEU A 82 -4.32 6.23 -14.49
CA LEU A 82 -3.76 7.47 -15.07
C LEU A 82 -4.80 8.59 -14.96
N LEU A 83 -4.37 9.78 -14.56
CA LEU A 83 -5.18 11.00 -14.42
C LEU A 83 -4.67 12.08 -15.40
N PRO A 84 -5.10 12.06 -16.67
CA PRO A 84 -4.61 12.98 -17.70
C PRO A 84 -4.88 14.44 -17.40
N GLU A 85 -6.00 14.75 -16.75
CA GLU A 85 -6.45 16.11 -16.44
C GLU A 85 -5.49 16.87 -15.52
N VAL A 86 -4.71 16.15 -14.70
CA VAL A 86 -3.74 16.71 -13.75
C VAL A 86 -2.32 16.18 -13.98
N ASN A 87 -2.08 15.41 -15.05
CA ASN A 87 -0.82 14.74 -15.34
C ASN A 87 -0.28 13.94 -14.14
N ALA A 88 -1.16 13.12 -13.54
CA ALA A 88 -0.86 12.36 -12.34
C ALA A 88 -1.18 10.87 -12.50
N LEU A 89 -0.68 10.08 -11.56
CA LEU A 89 -1.00 8.66 -11.41
C LEU A 89 -1.63 8.46 -10.04
N ARG A 90 -2.76 7.77 -9.97
CA ARG A 90 -3.35 7.31 -8.71
C ARG A 90 -3.06 5.84 -8.51
N VAL A 91 -2.34 5.52 -7.44
CA VAL A 91 -1.98 4.14 -7.08
C VAL A 91 -2.93 3.66 -5.99
N PHE A 92 -3.47 2.46 -6.15
CA PHE A 92 -4.31 1.79 -5.17
C PHE A 92 -3.61 0.56 -4.62
N ALA A 93 -3.71 0.33 -3.32
CA ALA A 93 -3.26 -0.88 -2.64
C ALA A 93 -4.40 -1.51 -1.85
N TRP A 94 -4.65 -2.79 -2.10
CA TRP A 94 -5.72 -3.58 -1.52
C TRP A 94 -5.18 -4.88 -0.90
N PRO A 95 -4.63 -4.82 0.33
CA PRO A 95 -4.30 -6.01 1.09
C PRO A 95 -5.53 -6.68 1.72
N ARG A 96 -5.49 -8.01 1.80
CA ARG A 96 -6.43 -8.83 2.56
C ARG A 96 -5.68 -9.81 3.44
N CYS A 97 -6.19 -10.05 4.65
CA CYS A 97 -5.62 -11.01 5.58
C CYS A 97 -6.65 -11.55 6.59
N MET A 98 -6.34 -12.70 7.18
CA MET A 98 -6.99 -13.23 8.38
C MET A 98 -6.17 -12.90 9.62
N GLN A 99 -6.61 -11.90 10.43
CA GLN A 99 -5.80 -11.40 11.54
C GLN A 99 -6.59 -10.95 12.77
N LYS A 100 -5.92 -11.04 13.93
CA LYS A 100 -6.39 -10.48 15.21
C LYS A 100 -6.32 -8.94 15.17
N PRO A 101 -7.33 -8.20 15.66
CA PRO A 101 -7.35 -6.73 15.56
C PRO A 101 -6.29 -6.05 16.43
N ALA A 102 -5.28 -5.40 15.84
CA ALA A 102 -4.41 -4.47 16.57
C ALA A 102 -5.07 -3.09 16.74
N LEU A 103 -5.55 -2.51 15.64
CA LEU A 103 -6.26 -1.22 15.53
C LEU A 103 -7.36 -1.33 14.46
N ARG A 104 -8.29 -0.36 14.41
CA ARG A 104 -9.33 -0.28 13.36
C ARG A 104 -8.67 0.13 12.04
N TRP A 105 -8.45 -0.83 11.14
CA TRP A 105 -8.05 -0.59 9.76
C TRP A 105 -9.13 0.27 9.08
N ARG A 106 -8.86 1.55 8.95
CA ARG A 106 -9.71 2.49 8.22
C ARG A 106 -9.03 2.72 6.87
N CYS A 107 -9.83 2.74 5.80
CA CYS A 107 -9.39 3.12 4.46
C CYS A 107 -8.55 4.41 4.56
N TRP A 108 -7.25 4.34 4.27
CA TRP A 108 -6.41 5.52 4.21
C TRP A 108 -6.58 6.11 2.82
N ARG A 109 -7.42 7.14 2.70
CA ARG A 109 -7.39 8.01 1.53
C ARG A 109 -6.39 9.10 1.84
N GLY A 110 -5.21 9.01 1.22
CA GLY A 110 -4.28 10.14 1.12
C GLY A 110 -4.86 11.21 0.21
#